data_AF-A0A2N5YRH4-F1
#
_entry.id   AF-A0A2N5YRH4-F1
#
_cell.length_a   1.000
_cell.length_b   1.000
_cell.length_c   1.000
_cell.angle_alpha   90.00
_cell.angle_beta   90.00
_cell.angle_gamma   90.00
#
_symmetry.space_group_name_H-M   'P 1'
#
loop_
_entity.id
_entity.type
_entity.pdbx_description
1 polymer ?
#
loop_
_entity_poly.entity_id
_entity_poly.type
_entity_poly.pdbx_seq_one_letter_code
_entity_poly.pdbx_strand_id
1 'polypeptide(L)' 'MNGKMNIGDMIIIAITFILFVVALFVKGLTKDILLEAGVLLVSIKIIIMARKQSEVNQDVQRKLNEIIRLENEEKDCK' A
#
# COMPACT_ATOMS: atom_id res chain seq x y z
N MET A 1 1.39 2.21 12.61
CA MET A 1 0.87 0.85 12.43
C MET A 1 1.88 0.04 11.62
N ASN A 2 2.52 -0.95 12.25
CA ASN A 2 3.53 -1.84 11.65
C ASN A 2 2.97 -2.64 10.46
N GLY A 3 3.31 -2.25 9.23
CA GLY A 3 2.93 -2.98 8.02
C GLY A 3 4.03 -3.90 7.51
N LYS A 4 4.37 -4.97 8.24
CA LYS A 4 5.08 -6.11 7.62
C LYS A 4 4.08 -6.80 6.70
N MET A 5 4.18 -6.58 5.40
CA MET A 5 3.33 -7.29 4.44
C MET A 5 3.79 -8.75 4.43
N ASN A 6 2.93 -9.62 4.92
CA ASN A 6 3.27 -11.02 5.15
C ASN A 6 3.37 -11.73 3.80
N ILE A 7 4.21 -12.76 3.69
CA ILE A 7 4.39 -13.49 2.42
C ILE A 7 3.04 -14.05 1.90
N GLY A 8 2.12 -14.36 2.82
CA GLY A 8 0.74 -14.72 2.51
C GLY A 8 -0.06 -13.58 1.86
N ASP A 9 0.08 -12.34 2.34
CA ASP A 9 -0.58 -11.18 1.74
C ASP A 9 -0.13 -10.99 0.29
N MET A 10 1.15 -11.22 0.01
CA MET A 10 1.73 -11.08 -1.32
C MET A 10 1.24 -12.16 -2.29
N ILE A 11 1.13 -13.41 -1.82
CA ILE A 11 0.62 -14.53 -2.63
C ILE A 11 -0.86 -14.34 -2.96
N ILE A 12 -1.65 -13.89 -1.98
CA ILE A 12 -3.09 -13.64 -2.14
C ILE A 12 -3.33 -12.50 -3.13
N ILE A 13 -2.53 -11.43 -3.07
CA ILE A 13 -2.58 -10.32 -4.04
C ILE A 13 -2.20 -10.81 -5.44
N ALA A 14 -1.16 -11.63 -5.57
CA ALA A 14 -0.70 -12.15 -6.86
C ALA A 14 -1.76 -13.06 -7.52
N ILE A 15 -2.37 -13.96 -6.76
CA ILE A 15 -3.42 -14.86 -7.26
C ILE A 15 -4.67 -14.06 -7.65
N THR A 16 -5.09 -13.12 -6.80
CA THR A 16 -6.27 -12.28 -7.06
C THR A 16 -6.07 -11.44 -8.31
N PHE A 17 -4.87 -10.91 -8.54
CA PHE A 17 -4.53 -10.14 -9.72
C PHE A 17 -4.52 -11.00 -10.99
N ILE A 18 -3.93 -12.20 -10.93
CA ILE A 18 -3.87 -13.11 -12.09
C ILE A 18 -5.27 -13.58 -12.48
N LEU A 19 -6.12 -13.96 -11.51
CA LEU A 19 -7.52 -14.31 -11.76
C LEU A 19 -8.34 -13.13 -12.33
N PHE A 20 -8.07 -11.91 -11.87
CA PHE A 20 -8.73 -10.70 -12.37
C PHE A 20 -8.34 -10.40 -13.83
N VAL A 21 -7.05 -10.52 -14.15
CA VAL A 21 -6.54 -10.36 -15.52
C VAL A 21 -7.12 -11.44 -16.44
N VAL A 22 -7.10 -12.70 -16.03
CA VAL A 22 -7.67 -13.80 -16.81
C VAL A 22 -9.18 -13.60 -17.03
N ALA A 23 -9.93 -13.17 -16.01
CA ALA A 23 -11.35 -12.88 -16.14
C ALA A 23 -11.66 -11.72 -17.13
N LEU A 24 -10.78 -10.71 -17.23
CA LEU A 24 -10.92 -9.61 -18.19
C LEU A 24 -10.65 -10.03 -19.64
N PHE A 25 -9.72 -10.95 -19.85
CA PHE A 25 -9.38 -11.46 -21.19
C PHE A 25 -10.36 -12.54 -21.66
N VAL A 26 -10.87 -13.39 -20.77
CA VAL A 26 -11.92 -14.36 -21.10
C VAL A 26 -13.24 -13.66 -21.44
N LYS A 27 -13.49 -12.45 -20.90
CA LYS A 27 -14.70 -11.64 -21.17
C LYS A 27 -14.49 -10.49 -22.16
N GLY A 28 -13.39 -10.41 -22.91
CA GLY A 28 -12.93 -9.21 -23.62
C GLY A 28 -13.82 -8.58 -24.71
N LEU A 29 -15.12 -8.38 -24.54
CA LEU A 29 -16.02 -8.42 -25.69
C LEU A 29 -16.83 -7.16 -26.01
N THR A 30 -16.69 -6.05 -25.27
CA THR A 30 -17.27 -4.77 -25.72
C THR A 30 -16.29 -3.62 -25.47
N LYS A 31 -15.57 -3.30 -26.54
CA LYS A 31 -14.42 -2.39 -26.64
C LYS A 31 -14.64 -1.05 -25.90
N ASP A 32 -13.58 -0.51 -25.30
CA ASP A 32 -13.46 0.82 -24.68
C ASP A 32 -13.94 1.04 -23.23
N ILE A 33 -15.22 0.86 -22.87
CA ILE A 33 -15.71 1.34 -21.56
C ILE A 33 -15.10 0.62 -20.33
N LEU A 34 -14.78 -0.67 -20.47
CA LEU A 34 -14.21 -1.48 -19.39
C LEU A 34 -12.72 -1.20 -19.16
N LEU A 35 -12.02 -0.72 -20.19
CA LEU A 35 -10.61 -0.37 -20.11
C LEU A 35 -10.45 0.95 -19.34
N GLU A 36 -11.25 1.97 -19.67
CA GLU A 36 -11.23 3.25 -18.96
C GLU A 36 -11.66 3.11 -17.50
N ALA A 37 -12.72 2.34 -17.22
CA ALA A 37 -13.17 2.08 -15.85
C ALA A 37 -12.16 1.25 -15.04
N GLY A 38 -11.43 0.34 -15.67
CA GLY A 38 -10.34 -0.43 -15.04
C GLY A 38 -9.16 0.46 -14.65
N VAL A 39 -8.76 1.37 -15.53
CA VAL A 39 -7.70 2.37 -15.25
C VAL A 39 -8.12 3.31 -14.12
N LEU A 40 -9.39 3.73 -14.09
CA LEU A 40 -9.95 4.52 -13.00
C LEU A 40 -9.90 3.77 -11.66
N LEU A 41 -10.31 2.50 -11.64
CA LEU A 41 -10.35 1.67 -10.43
C LEU A 41 -8.94 1.42 -9.85
N VAL A 42 -7.95 1.20 -10.71
CA VAL A 42 -6.54 1.08 -10.31
C VAL A 42 -6.01 2.41 -9.77
N SER A 43 -6.39 3.53 -10.38
CA SER A 43 -5.99 4.86 -9.91
C SER A 43 -6.53 5.15 -8.50
N ILE A 44 -7.81 4.82 -8.25
CA ILE A 44 -8.42 4.97 -6.92
C ILE A 44 -7.75 4.04 -5.90
N LYS A 45 -7.40 2.80 -6.28
CA LYS A 45 -6.63 1.87 -5.43
C LYS A 45 -5.30 2.47 -5.01
N ILE A 46 -4.58 3.09 -5.95
CA ILE A 46 -3.28 3.75 -5.69
C ILE A 46 -3.47 4.94 -4.74
N ILE A 47 -4.51 5.76 -4.94
CA ILE A 47 -4.79 6.92 -4.08
C ILE A 47 -5.13 6.47 -2.65
N ILE A 48 -5.99 5.47 -2.49
CA ILE A 48 -6.35 4.93 -1.17
C ILE A 48 -5.12 4.30 -0.49
N MET A 49 -4.26 3.61 -1.25
CA MET A 49 -3.03 3.04 -0.75
C MET A 49 -2.03 4.12 -0.32
N ALA A 50 -1.87 5.19 -1.10
CA ALA A 50 -1.01 6.32 -0.75
C ALA A 50 -1.47 7.02 0.54
N ARG A 51 -2.79 7.16 0.73
CA ARG A 51 -3.34 7.69 1.99
C ARG A 51 -3.04 6.79 3.18
N LYS A 52 -3.27 5.49 3.04
CA LYS A 52 -2.96 4.51 4.10
C LYS A 52 -1.46 4.44 4.39
N GLN A 53 -0.61 4.65 3.38
CA GLN A 53 0.85 4.72 3.53
C GLN A 53 1.30 5.99 4.27
N SER A 54 0.55 7.08 4.17
CA SER A 54 0.81 8.29 4.94
C SER A 54 0.64 8.08 6.45
N GLU A 55 -0.40 7.34 6.87
CA GLU A 55 -0.60 7.00 8.29
C GLU A 55 0.51 6.08 8.83
N VAL A 56 1.00 5.15 8.00
CA VAL A 56 2.16 4.33 8.34
C VAL A 56 3.42 5.20 8.44
N ASN A 57 3.58 6.16 7.52
CA ASN A 57 4.73 7.07 7.53
C ASN A 57 4.74 7.99 8.77
N GLN A 58 3.57 8.46 9.21
CA GLN A 58 3.47 9.26 10.45
C GLN A 58 3.83 8.45 11.69
N ASP A 59 3.43 7.19 11.76
CA ASP A 59 3.81 6.30 12.86
C ASP A 59 5.32 6.02 12.87
N VAL A 60 5.93 5.87 11.70
CA VAL A 60 7.39 5.73 11.55
C VAL A 60 8.12 7.00 11.97
N GLN A 61 7.66 8.17 11.53
CA GLN A 61 8.22 9.47 11.94
C GLN A 61 8.09 9.71 13.45
N ARG A 62 6.97 9.31 14.05
CA ARG A 62 6.76 9.40 15.50
C ARG A 62 7.76 8.53 16.25
N LYS A 63 7.94 7.28 15.83
CA LYS A 63 8.93 6.36 16.42
C LYS A 63 10.35 6.87 16.27
N LEU A 64 10.70 7.48 15.13
CA LEU A 64 12.03 8.05 14.89
C LEU A 64 12.32 9.24 15.81
N ASN A 65 11.36 10.15 15.96
CA ASN A 65 11.49 11.29 16.87
C ASN A 65 11.61 10.87 18.33
N GLU A 66 10.93 9.79 18.72
CA GLU A 66 11.05 9.21 20.07
C GLU A 66 12.48 8.74 20.36
N ILE A 67 13.12 8.06 19.40
CA ILE A 67 14.51 7.59 19.51
C ILE A 67 15.50 8.76 19.60
N ILE A 68 15.34 9.79 18.76
CA ILE A 68 16.21 10.99 18.80
C ILE A 68 16.10 11.70 20.15
N ARG A 69 14.91 11.72 20.75
CA ARG A 69 14.69 12.35 22.04
C ARG A 69 15.43 11.61 23.16
N LEU A 70 15.35 10.28 23.15
CA LEU A 70 16.08 9.45 24.11
C LEU A 70 17.60 9.61 23.99
N GLU A 71 18.15 9.74 22.78
CA GLU A 71 19.58 9.97 22.59
C GLU A 71 20.05 11.34 23.13
N ASN A 72 19.23 12.39 22.99
CA ASN A 72 19.55 13.70 23.52
C ASN A 72 19.42 13.78 25.05
N GLU A 73 18.47 13.06 25.64
CA GLU A 73 18.33 12.94 27.10
C GLU A 73 19.53 12.20 27.72
N GLU A 74 20.12 11.21 27.06
CA GLU A 74 21.37 10.57 27.50
C GLU A 74 22.60 11.47 27.39
N LYS A 75 22.62 12.44 26.47
CA LYS A 75 23.74 13.39 26.32
C LYS A 75 23.68 14.56 27.31
N ASP A 76 22.51 14.90 27.83
CA ASP A 76 22.33 15.95 28.84
C ASP A 76 22.65 15.45 30.27
N CYS A 77 22.56 14.13 30.50
CA CYS A 77 22.88 13.49 31.78
C CYS A 77 24.39 13.17 31.96
N LYS A 78 25.24 13.49 30.97
CA LYS A 78 26.68 13.21 30.98
C LYS A 78 27.50 14.48 30.86
#